data_AF-A0A2P6SBF3-F1
#
_entry.id   AF-A0A2P6SBF3-F1
#
_cell.length_a   1.000
_cell.length_b   1.000
_cell.length_c   1.000
_cell.angle_alpha   90.00
_cell.angle_beta   90.00
_cell.angle_gamma   90.00
#
_symmetry.space_group_name_H-M   'P 1'
#
loop_
_entity.id
_entity.type
_entity.pdbx_description
1 polymer ?
#
loop_
_entity_poly.entity_id
_entity_poly.type
_entity_poly.pdbx_seq_one_letter_code
_entity_poly.pdbx_strand_id
1 'polypeptide(L)'
;MLQSHCTSTRFKTVENKNEPLGLKELRKLWEKLEPDLASARGEYNESNTILLDDSPYKALLNPVNTAIFPDSYQFRNREDSSLVPGGNIRSYLEWLAMAESVQKYVEQNPFGQQPITKLNPSWNFYKRVIGDVVLLR
;
A
#
# COMPACT_ATOMS: atom_id res chain seq x y z
N MET A 1 8.83 -4.03 -0.11
CA MET A 1 9.05 -3.80 -1.55
C MET A 1 9.96 -2.59 -1.71
N LEU A 2 11.14 -2.76 -2.33
CA LEU A 2 12.04 -1.63 -2.61
C LEU A 2 11.50 -0.79 -3.77
N GLN A 3 11.97 0.45 -3.88
CA GLN A 3 11.56 1.37 -4.94
C GLN A 3 11.86 0.81 -6.34
N SER A 4 12.94 0.04 -6.50
CA SER A 4 13.35 -0.63 -7.75
C SER A 4 12.31 -1.62 -8.29
N HIS A 5 11.47 -2.20 -7.42
CA HIS A 5 10.46 -3.21 -7.78
C HIS A 5 9.07 -2.60 -7.99
N CYS A 6 8.93 -1.29 -7.77
CA CYS A 6 7.68 -0.58 -8.02
C CYS A 6 7.38 -0.56 -9.52
N THR A 7 6.10 -0.62 -9.88
CA THR A 7 5.68 -0.37 -11.25
C THR A 7 5.72 1.13 -11.51
N SER A 8 6.72 1.55 -12.27
CA SER A 8 6.84 2.92 -12.76
C SER A 8 5.67 3.23 -13.69
N THR A 9 5.09 4.41 -13.53
CA THR A 9 4.08 4.93 -14.46
C THR A 9 4.64 6.16 -15.17
N ARG A 10 4.03 6.56 -16.29
CA ARG A 10 4.37 7.82 -16.96
C ARG A 10 3.77 9.06 -16.27
N PHE A 11 3.01 8.86 -15.19
CA PHE A 11 2.31 9.92 -14.49
C PHE A 11 3.15 10.45 -13.32
N LYS A 12 2.74 11.61 -12.83
CA LYS A 12 3.27 12.23 -11.61
C LYS A 12 2.16 12.33 -10.57
N THR A 13 2.51 12.47 -9.29
CA THR A 13 1.51 12.51 -8.22
C THR A 13 0.59 13.74 -8.35
N VAL A 14 -0.60 13.65 -7.76
CA VAL A 14 -1.59 14.74 -7.81
C VAL A 14 -1.11 15.92 -6.96
N GLU A 15 -0.50 15.59 -5.82
CA GLU A 15 -0.01 16.47 -4.78
C GLU A 15 1.28 17.18 -5.22
N ASN A 16 2.15 16.49 -5.96
CA ASN A 16 3.44 17.01 -6.41
C ASN A 16 3.73 16.66 -7.87
N LYS A 17 3.56 17.66 -8.76
CA LYS A 17 3.82 17.54 -10.20
C LYS A 17 5.29 17.34 -10.58
N ASN A 18 6.21 17.23 -9.61
CA ASN A 18 7.60 16.85 -9.86
C ASN A 18 7.89 15.41 -9.44
N GLU A 19 7.02 14.80 -8.65
CA GLU A 19 7.21 13.46 -8.11
C GLU A 19 6.64 12.40 -9.05
N PRO A 20 7.47 11.41 -9.48
CA PRO A 20 6.98 10.28 -10.27
C PRO A 20 5.97 9.44 -9.50
N LEU A 21 4.89 9.03 -10.16
CA LEU A 21 3.91 8.13 -9.58
C LEU A 21 4.36 6.68 -9.82
N GLY A 22 4.81 6.01 -8.76
CA GLY A 22 5.12 4.58 -8.74
C GLY A 22 4.08 3.78 -7.96
N LEU A 23 3.76 2.57 -8.44
CA LEU A 23 2.80 1.66 -7.80
C LEU A 23 3.51 0.49 -7.13
N LYS A 24 3.01 0.08 -5.96
CA LYS A 24 3.52 -1.04 -5.17
C LYS A 24 2.55 -2.21 -5.22
N GLU A 25 2.86 -3.18 -6.06
CA GLU A 25 1.96 -4.29 -6.37
C GLU A 25 2.31 -5.57 -5.63
N LEU A 26 1.51 -5.92 -4.62
CA LEU A 26 1.77 -7.10 -3.79
C LEU A 26 1.77 -8.40 -4.61
N ARG A 27 1.02 -8.46 -5.72
CA ARG A 27 1.03 -9.62 -6.64
C ARG A 27 2.43 -9.97 -7.17
N LYS A 28 3.30 -8.98 -7.38
CA LYS A 28 4.68 -9.25 -7.79
C LYS A 28 5.45 -10.06 -6.74
N LEU A 29 5.15 -9.84 -5.46
CA LEU A 29 5.71 -10.61 -4.36
C LEU A 29 5.12 -12.03 -4.34
N TRP A 30 3.80 -12.15 -4.48
CA TRP A 30 3.07 -13.43 -4.40
C TRP A 30 3.44 -14.40 -5.52
N GLU A 31 3.61 -13.86 -6.73
CA GLU A 31 3.92 -14.63 -7.93
C GLU A 31 5.41 -14.87 -8.15
N LYS A 32 6.26 -14.35 -7.24
CA LYS A 32 7.73 -14.37 -7.35
C LYS A 32 8.23 -13.79 -8.67
N LEU A 33 7.59 -12.70 -9.11
CA LEU A 33 8.06 -11.93 -10.28
C LEU A 33 9.36 -11.19 -9.97
N GLU A 34 9.80 -11.21 -8.70
CA GLU A 34 11.02 -10.61 -8.21
C GLU A 34 11.93 -11.73 -7.66
N PRO A 35 13.02 -12.10 -8.36
CA PRO A 35 13.85 -13.26 -8.03
C PRO A 35 14.58 -13.14 -6.69
N ASP A 36 14.76 -11.91 -6.18
CA ASP A 36 15.52 -11.62 -4.96
C ASP A 36 14.73 -11.84 -3.66
N LEU A 37 13.43 -12.20 -3.73
CA LEU A 37 12.63 -12.51 -2.55
C LEU A 37 12.75 -13.99 -2.17
N ALA A 38 13.17 -14.23 -0.93
CA ALA A 38 13.48 -15.56 -0.39
C ALA A 38 12.27 -16.52 -0.31
N SER A 39 11.05 -15.99 -0.35
CA SER A 39 9.84 -16.78 -0.17
C SER A 39 9.47 -17.65 -1.37
N ALA A 40 8.79 -18.75 -1.08
CA ALA A 40 8.25 -19.63 -2.10
C ALA A 40 7.05 -18.95 -2.80
N ARG A 41 6.88 -19.21 -4.10
CA ARG A 41 5.70 -18.74 -4.83
C ARG A 41 4.44 -19.28 -4.14
N GLY A 42 3.48 -18.41 -3.86
CA GLY A 42 2.23 -18.77 -3.18
C GLY A 42 2.30 -18.89 -1.65
N GLU A 43 3.47 -18.67 -1.02
CA GLU A 43 3.58 -18.55 0.45
C GLU A 43 2.82 -17.32 0.96
N TYR A 44 2.80 -16.26 0.15
CA TYR A 44 2.10 -15.02 0.42
C TYR A 44 0.97 -14.79 -0.58
N ASN A 45 -0.12 -14.20 -0.09
CA ASN A 45 -1.30 -13.81 -0.84
C ASN A 45 -2.03 -12.65 -0.14
N GLU A 46 -3.22 -12.30 -0.63
CA GLU A 46 -4.05 -11.23 -0.08
C GLU A 46 -4.52 -11.47 1.37
N SER A 47 -4.61 -12.73 1.84
CA SER A 47 -5.09 -13.03 3.18
C SER A 47 -4.00 -12.95 4.25
N ASN A 48 -2.72 -12.94 3.87
CA ASN A 48 -1.59 -12.91 4.82
C ASN A 48 -0.54 -11.84 4.53
N THR A 49 -0.78 -10.95 3.56
CA THR A 49 0.14 -9.85 3.19
C THR A 49 -0.55 -8.51 3.28
N ILE A 50 0.12 -7.53 3.90
CA ILE A 50 -0.34 -6.14 3.98
C ILE A 50 0.71 -5.18 3.42
N LEU A 51 0.27 -4.13 2.73
CA LEU A 51 1.09 -2.97 2.39
C LEU A 51 0.90 -1.87 3.44
N LEU A 52 1.98 -1.51 4.13
CA LEU A 52 2.05 -0.31 4.97
C LEU A 52 2.76 0.79 4.18
N ASP A 53 2.05 1.85 3.82
CA ASP A 53 2.61 2.99 3.08
C ASP A 53 1.81 4.26 3.40
N ASP A 54 2.43 5.42 3.49
CA ASP A 54 1.74 6.67 3.81
C ASP A 54 1.03 7.30 2.60
N SER A 55 1.12 6.69 1.42
CA SER A 55 0.61 7.23 0.17
C SER A 55 -0.44 6.31 -0.46
N PRO A 56 -1.75 6.59 -0.30
CA PRO A 56 -2.84 5.74 -0.79
C PRO A 56 -2.75 5.32 -2.26
N TYR A 57 -2.25 6.20 -3.14
CA TYR A 57 -2.16 5.91 -4.57
C TYR A 57 -1.20 4.76 -4.90
N LYS A 58 -0.21 4.45 -4.04
CA LYS A 58 0.75 3.37 -4.31
C LYS A 58 0.07 2.00 -4.30
N ALA A 59 -1.09 1.87 -3.66
CA ALA A 59 -1.86 0.64 -3.58
C ALA A 59 -2.93 0.47 -4.67
N LEU A 60 -3.00 1.35 -5.68
CA LEU A 60 -4.10 1.38 -6.68
C LEU A 60 -4.41 0.05 -7.39
N LEU A 61 -3.42 -0.83 -7.52
CA LEU A 61 -3.56 -2.12 -8.21
C LEU A 61 -3.59 -3.31 -7.23
N ASN A 62 -3.57 -3.05 -5.94
CA ASN A 62 -3.72 -4.10 -4.94
C ASN A 62 -5.20 -4.42 -4.71
N PRO A 63 -5.54 -5.65 -4.28
CA PRO A 63 -6.88 -5.98 -3.85
C PRO A 63 -7.36 -5.04 -2.73
N VAL A 64 -8.68 -4.93 -2.59
CA VAL A 64 -9.28 -4.15 -1.49
C VAL A 64 -8.82 -4.72 -0.14
N ASN A 65 -8.61 -3.82 0.82
CA ASN A 65 -8.27 -4.15 2.21
C ASN A 65 -6.93 -4.91 2.39
N THR A 66 -5.99 -4.79 1.45
CA THR A 66 -4.61 -5.31 1.62
C THR A 66 -3.57 -4.21 1.86
N ALA A 67 -4.01 -3.03 2.27
CA ALA A 67 -3.13 -1.90 2.55
C ALA A 67 -3.71 -1.00 3.64
N ILE A 68 -2.83 -0.37 4.42
CA ILE A 68 -3.15 0.65 5.43
C ILE A 68 -2.25 1.85 5.24
N PHE A 69 -2.77 3.03 5.59
CA PHE A 69 -2.14 4.30 5.22
C PHE A 69 -1.95 5.23 6.42
N PRO A 70 -0.93 5.03 7.27
CA PRO A 70 -0.62 5.97 8.35
C PRO A 70 -0.41 7.39 7.81
N ASP A 71 -0.54 8.39 8.68
CA ASP A 71 -0.12 9.74 8.35
C ASP A 71 1.39 9.78 8.09
N SER A 72 1.82 10.61 7.12
CA SER A 72 3.24 10.78 6.82
C SER A 72 3.99 11.30 8.04
N TYR A 73 5.17 10.71 8.29
CA TYR A 73 6.05 11.16 9.37
C TYR A 73 6.47 12.61 9.16
N GLN A 74 6.36 13.42 10.22
CA GLN A 74 6.78 14.81 10.22
C GLN A 74 7.92 14.99 11.21
N PHE A 75 9.12 15.32 10.73
CA PHE A 75 10.31 15.45 11.59
C PHE A 75 10.20 16.51 12.70
N ARG A 76 9.24 17.44 12.58
CA ARG A 76 8.95 18.46 13.60
C ARG A 76 7.99 17.98 14.68
N ASN A 77 7.26 16.90 14.43
CA ASN A 77 6.37 16.30 15.42
C ASN A 77 7.18 15.43 16.38
N ARG A 78 7.58 16.02 17.52
CA ARG A 78 8.35 15.31 18.56
C ARG A 78 7.50 14.37 19.40
N GLU A 79 6.18 14.47 19.30
CA GLU A 79 5.22 13.62 20.01
C GLU A 79 4.84 12.37 19.21
N ASP A 80 5.43 12.17 18.02
CA ASP A 80 5.19 10.97 17.22
C ASP A 80 5.70 9.74 17.97
N SER A 81 4.74 8.90 18.37
CA SER A 81 4.95 7.67 19.11
C SER A 81 4.41 6.46 18.33
N SER A 82 4.16 6.59 17.03
CA SER A 82 3.41 5.61 16.25
C SER A 82 4.10 4.23 16.19
N LEU A 83 5.43 4.22 16.22
CA LEU A 83 6.27 3.01 16.12
C LEU A 83 6.87 2.52 17.46
N VAL A 84 6.64 3.25 18.56
CA VAL A 84 7.15 2.82 19.89
C VAL A 84 6.39 1.58 20.39
N PRO A 85 6.86 0.85 21.41
CA PRO A 85 6.07 -0.19 22.05
C PRO A 85 4.70 0.33 22.51
N GLY A 86 3.61 -0.30 22.05
CA GLY A 86 2.24 0.17 22.30
C GLY A 86 1.79 1.36 21.43
N GLY A 87 2.63 1.83 20.49
CA GLY A 87 2.27 2.81 19.49
C GLY A 87 1.21 2.29 18.52
N ASN A 88 0.40 3.19 17.95
CA ASN A 88 -0.77 2.82 17.17
C ASN A 88 -0.48 1.89 15.98
N ILE A 89 0.58 2.14 15.19
CA ILE A 89 0.96 1.30 14.04
C ILE A 89 1.40 -0.07 14.55
N ARG A 90 2.23 -0.10 15.60
CA ARG A 90 2.73 -1.34 16.17
C ARG A 90 1.60 -2.20 16.72
N SER A 91 0.73 -1.62 17.55
CA SER A 91 -0.41 -2.34 18.12
C SER A 91 -1.36 -2.84 17.04
N TYR A 92 -1.60 -2.05 15.99
CA TYR A 92 -2.41 -2.51 14.86
C TYR A 92 -1.82 -3.75 14.19
N LEU A 93 -0.51 -3.75 13.93
CA LEU A 93 0.19 -4.88 13.30
C LEU A 93 0.26 -6.12 14.22
N GLU A 94 0.37 -5.93 15.54
CA GLU A 94 0.34 -7.02 16.52
C GLU A 94 -1.01 -7.75 16.49
N TRP A 95 -2.13 -7.02 16.47
CA TRP A 95 -3.46 -7.60 16.34
C TRP A 95 -3.72 -8.21 14.96
N LEU A 96 -3.25 -7.55 13.89
CA LEU A 96 -3.32 -8.07 12.52
C LEU A 96 -2.59 -9.41 12.40
N ALA A 97 -1.44 -9.58 13.06
CA ALA A 97 -0.67 -10.83 13.03
C ALA A 97 -1.41 -12.01 13.68
N MET A 98 -2.39 -11.73 14.54
CA MET A 98 -3.27 -12.75 15.14
C MET A 98 -4.53 -13.02 14.31
N ALA A 99 -4.80 -12.21 13.28
CA ALA A 99 -5.99 -12.36 12.47
C ALA A 99 -5.84 -13.47 11.42
N GLU A 100 -6.94 -14.19 11.16
CA GLU A 100 -6.97 -15.25 10.14
C GLU A 100 -6.88 -14.70 8.70
N SER A 101 -7.27 -13.45 8.49
CA SER A 101 -7.31 -12.82 7.18
C SER A 101 -7.03 -11.32 7.29
N VAL A 102 -5.96 -10.88 6.62
CA VAL A 102 -5.61 -9.46 6.49
C VAL A 102 -6.78 -8.66 5.95
N GLN A 103 -7.41 -9.12 4.85
CA GLN A 103 -8.51 -8.39 4.22
C GLN A 103 -9.69 -8.15 5.16
N LYS A 104 -10.14 -9.20 5.86
CA LYS A 104 -11.25 -9.06 6.82
C LYS A 104 -10.89 -8.15 7.99
N TYR A 105 -9.66 -8.27 8.49
CA TYR A 105 -9.21 -7.44 9.60
C TYR A 105 -9.14 -5.96 9.22
N VAL A 106 -8.56 -5.63 8.05
CA VAL A 106 -8.44 -4.25 7.56
C VAL A 106 -9.81 -3.65 7.24
N GLU A 107 -10.74 -4.45 6.70
CA GLU A 107 -12.13 -4.01 6.46
C GLU A 107 -12.82 -3.57 7.75
N GLN A 108 -12.67 -4.35 8.82
CA GLN A 108 -13.31 -4.09 10.11
C GLN A 108 -12.57 -3.04 10.93
N ASN A 109 -11.28 -2.87 10.69
CA ASN A 109 -10.39 -1.98 11.42
C ASN A 109 -9.61 -1.10 10.43
N PRO A 110 -10.24 -0.13 9.76
CA PRO A 110 -9.52 0.78 8.87
C PRO A 110 -8.49 1.59 9.67
N PHE A 111 -7.33 1.88 9.06
CA PHE A 111 -6.24 2.58 9.73
C PHE A 111 -5.68 3.74 8.88
N GLY A 112 -5.67 4.93 9.46
CA GLY A 112 -5.11 6.15 8.89
C GLY A 112 -5.93 6.74 7.73
N GLN A 113 -5.24 7.20 6.69
CA GLN A 113 -5.81 7.79 5.50
C GLN A 113 -6.67 6.81 4.71
N GLN A 114 -7.63 7.34 3.96
CA GLN A 114 -8.56 6.52 3.19
C GLN A 114 -7.93 5.99 1.89
N PRO A 115 -8.22 4.74 1.48
CA PRO A 115 -7.82 4.23 0.18
C PRO A 115 -8.42 5.07 -0.96
N ILE A 116 -7.73 5.11 -2.10
CA ILE A 116 -8.27 5.75 -3.30
C ILE A 116 -9.43 4.92 -3.86
N THR A 117 -10.63 5.47 -3.76
CA THR A 117 -11.86 4.88 -4.32
C THR A 117 -12.44 5.78 -5.42
N LYS A 118 -13.54 5.32 -6.05
CA LYS A 118 -14.31 6.11 -7.02
C LYS A 118 -14.84 7.44 -6.47
N LEU A 119 -14.90 7.59 -5.15
CA LEU A 119 -15.34 8.80 -4.47
C LEU A 119 -14.22 9.85 -4.35
N ASN A 120 -12.97 9.48 -4.64
CA ASN A 120 -11.86 10.43 -4.58
C ASN A 120 -12.06 11.54 -5.64
N PRO A 121 -11.87 12.83 -5.30
CA PRO A 121 -12.03 13.94 -6.26
C PRO A 121 -11.15 13.81 -7.52
N SER A 122 -9.99 13.18 -7.37
CA SER A 122 -9.03 12.91 -8.45
C SER A 122 -9.22 11.54 -9.09
N TRP A 123 -10.36 10.87 -8.88
CA TRP A 123 -10.61 9.52 -9.40
C TRP A 123 -10.39 9.40 -10.91
N ASN A 124 -10.81 10.41 -11.69
CA ASN A 124 -10.59 10.41 -13.14
C ASN A 124 -9.10 10.37 -13.52
N PHE A 125 -8.23 10.99 -12.71
CA PHE A 125 -6.79 10.89 -12.88
C PHE A 125 -6.31 9.46 -12.58
N TYR A 126 -6.65 8.90 -11.42
CA TYR A 126 -6.21 7.55 -11.04
C TYR A 126 -6.77 6.45 -11.95
N LYS A 127 -7.99 6.62 -12.48
CA LYS A 127 -8.56 5.73 -13.50
C LYS A 127 -7.71 5.68 -14.77
N ARG A 128 -7.12 6.81 -15.19
CA ARG A 128 -6.18 6.86 -16.33
C ARG A 128 -4.87 6.16 -15.99
N VAL A 129 -4.35 6.35 -14.78
CA VAL A 129 -3.15 5.64 -14.29
C VAL A 129 -3.37 4.13 -14.34
N ILE A 130 -4.48 3.64 -13.77
CA ILE A 130 -4.83 2.21 -13.78
C ILE A 130 -4.94 1.69 -15.23
N GLY A 131 -5.67 2.39 -16.09
CA GLY A 131 -5.86 1.98 -17.49
C GLY A 131 -4.55 1.89 -18.27
N ASP A 132 -3.63 2.82 -18.04
CA ASP A 132 -2.32 2.83 -18.71
C ASP A 132 -1.46 1.63 -18.30
N VAL A 133 -1.41 1.31 -17.00
CA VAL A 133 -0.60 0.18 -16.51
C VAL A 133 -1.18 -1.16 -16.95
N VAL A 134 -2.51 -1.29 -17.04
CA VAL A 134 -3.15 -2.51 -17.54
C VAL A 134 -2.87 -2.72 -19.03
N LEU A 135 -2.81 -1.66 -19.84
CA LEU A 135 -2.49 -1.77 -21.28
C LEU A 135 -1.03 -2.15 -21.57
N LEU A 136 -0.14 -2.04 -20.58
CA LEU A 136 1.29 -2.35 -20.71
C LEU A 136 1.65 -3.77 -20.24
N ARG A 137 0.68 -4.57 -19.78
CA ARG A 137 0.85 -5.98 -19.40
C ARG A 137 0.34 -6.90 -20.50
#